data_AF-A0A4D6KGA5-F1
#
_entry.id   AF-A0A4D6KGA5-F1
#
_cell.length_a   1.000
_cell.length_b   1.000
_cell.length_c   1.000
_cell.angle_alpha   90.00
_cell.angle_beta   90.00
_cell.angle_gamma   90.00
#
_symmetry.space_group_name_H-M   'P 1'
#
loop_
_entity.id
_entity.type
_entity.pdbx_description
1 polymer ?
#
loop_
_entity_poly.entity_id
_entity_poly.type
_entity_poly.pdbx_seq_one_letter_code
_entity_poly.pdbx_strand_id
1 'polypeptide(L)'
;MDFSRPSTGSKAFVIGHGLFGPKRGFFPSVCSGVVAKVVEAKTPQSYLSIQPEHLHNREYFPAMLETTAAIHPGASGGAVINSNGHMIGLVTSNARHSGGTVIPHLNFSIPSAALAPIFKFSKGMEDLSLLKILDEPNEYLSSIWALMRPSYPNPHPMHDPPHSATHDKSKEKGSRFAKFIAERKDVFNVGKSGVLSKEVIPSKL
;
A
#
# COMPACT_ATOMS: atom_id res chain seq x y z
N MET A 1 -13.44 9.85 -8.62
CA MET A 1 -12.56 9.41 -7.52
C MET A 1 -12.85 10.26 -6.32
N ASP A 2 -12.64 9.73 -5.13
CA ASP A 2 -12.68 10.49 -3.89
C ASP A 2 -11.29 10.50 -3.26
N PHE A 3 -10.66 11.68 -3.23
CA PHE A 3 -9.33 11.89 -2.66
C PHE A 3 -9.38 12.23 -1.17
N SER A 4 -10.57 12.36 -0.59
CA SER A 4 -10.72 12.57 0.85
C SER A 4 -10.33 11.31 1.63
N ARG A 5 -10.08 11.49 2.93
CA ARG A 5 -9.87 10.35 3.83
C ARG A 5 -11.21 9.60 4.00
N PRO A 6 -11.26 8.29 3.71
CA PRO A 6 -12.44 7.47 4.01
C PRO A 6 -12.71 7.39 5.52
N SER A 7 -13.98 7.33 5.90
CA SER A 7 -14.38 7.16 7.30
C SER A 7 -14.32 5.69 7.73
N THR A 8 -13.67 5.39 8.85
CA THR A 8 -13.71 4.06 9.46
C THR A 8 -15.16 3.65 9.76
N GLY A 9 -15.50 2.39 9.49
CA GLY A 9 -16.86 1.85 9.62
C GLY A 9 -17.79 2.15 8.45
N SER A 10 -17.41 3.03 7.51
CA SER A 10 -18.20 3.27 6.31
C SER A 10 -18.20 2.06 5.38
N LYS A 11 -19.30 1.86 4.63
CA LYS A 11 -19.41 0.77 3.65
C LYS A 11 -18.38 0.91 2.54
N ALA A 12 -17.73 -0.20 2.23
CA ALA A 12 -16.80 -0.34 1.13
C ALA A 12 -17.20 -1.53 0.25
N PHE A 13 -16.97 -1.39 -1.05
CA PHE A 13 -17.13 -2.48 -2.02
C PHE A 13 -15.82 -2.67 -2.76
N VAL A 14 -15.40 -3.91 -2.92
CA VAL A 14 -14.20 -4.27 -3.67
C VAL A 14 -14.63 -4.89 -4.98
N ILE A 15 -14.13 -4.35 -6.09
CA ILE A 15 -14.40 -4.81 -7.44
C ILE A 15 -13.08 -5.29 -8.07
N GLY A 16 -13.04 -6.54 -8.52
CA GLY A 16 -11.84 -7.10 -9.16
C GLY A 16 -12.02 -8.53 -9.62
N HIS A 17 -10.97 -9.09 -10.24
CA HIS A 17 -10.97 -10.44 -10.81
C HIS A 17 -10.24 -11.45 -9.92
N GLY A 18 -10.70 -11.59 -8.67
CA GLY A 18 -10.19 -12.61 -7.77
C GLY A 18 -10.31 -14.02 -8.36
N LEU A 19 -9.36 -14.89 -8.02
CA LEU A 19 -9.20 -16.30 -8.43
C LEU A 19 -8.95 -16.55 -9.91
N PHE A 20 -9.71 -15.93 -10.82
CA PHE A 20 -9.74 -16.31 -12.24
C PHE A 20 -9.04 -15.32 -13.17
N GLY A 21 -8.80 -14.09 -12.72
CA GLY A 21 -8.21 -13.02 -13.52
C GLY A 21 -9.09 -12.56 -14.69
N PRO A 22 -8.77 -11.43 -15.33
CA PRO A 22 -9.61 -10.83 -16.37
C PRO A 22 -9.59 -11.59 -17.71
N LYS A 23 -8.56 -12.42 -17.94
CA LYS A 23 -8.33 -13.10 -19.23
C LYS A 23 -9.27 -14.29 -19.49
N ARG A 24 -10.05 -14.71 -18.50
CA ARG A 24 -10.90 -15.91 -18.59
C ARG A 24 -12.35 -15.61 -19.01
N GLY A 25 -12.64 -14.39 -19.49
CA GLY A 25 -13.98 -14.01 -19.95
C GLY A 25 -15.02 -13.88 -18.83
N PHE A 26 -14.61 -14.00 -17.57
CA PHE A 26 -15.47 -13.74 -16.43
C PHE A 26 -15.52 -12.25 -16.11
N PHE A 27 -16.70 -11.77 -15.74
CA PHE A 27 -16.89 -10.43 -15.20
C PHE A 27 -16.20 -10.29 -13.84
N PRO A 28 -15.84 -9.05 -13.41
CA PRO A 28 -15.28 -8.83 -12.09
C PRO A 28 -16.28 -9.23 -11.00
N SER A 29 -15.75 -9.82 -9.93
CA SER A 29 -16.50 -10.05 -8.68
C SER A 29 -16.63 -8.76 -7.87
N VAL A 30 -17.72 -8.68 -7.09
CA VAL A 30 -17.95 -7.59 -6.14
C VAL A 30 -18.12 -8.16 -4.74
N CYS A 31 -17.32 -7.68 -3.78
CA CYS A 31 -17.41 -8.05 -2.38
C CYS A 31 -17.73 -6.83 -1.53
N SER A 32 -18.66 -6.94 -0.58
CA SER A 32 -19.02 -5.85 0.33
C SER A 32 -18.36 -6.04 1.71
N GLY A 33 -18.06 -4.93 2.36
CA GLY A 33 -17.55 -4.86 3.72
C GLY A 33 -17.56 -3.43 4.23
N VAL A 34 -16.66 -3.13 5.15
CA VAL A 34 -16.45 -1.77 5.67
C VAL A 34 -14.98 -1.37 5.57
N VAL A 35 -14.72 -0.07 5.62
CA VAL A 35 -13.40 0.48 5.93
C VAL A 35 -13.06 0.11 7.38
N ALA A 36 -12.18 -0.86 7.58
CA ALA A 36 -11.76 -1.33 8.89
C ALA A 36 -10.81 -0.33 9.56
N LYS A 37 -9.88 0.23 8.79
CA LYS A 37 -8.89 1.20 9.27
C LYS A 37 -8.36 2.05 8.13
N VAL A 38 -8.01 3.29 8.45
CA VAL A 38 -7.20 4.16 7.59
C VAL A 38 -5.94 4.49 8.37
N VAL A 39 -4.78 4.07 7.87
CA VAL A 39 -3.48 4.43 8.44
C VAL A 39 -3.03 5.72 7.78
N GLU A 40 -2.65 6.69 8.59
CA GLU A 40 -2.19 7.99 8.14
C GLU A 40 -0.67 8.10 8.21
N ALA A 41 -0.12 8.93 7.35
CA ALA A 41 1.28 9.32 7.37
C ALA A 41 1.42 10.82 7.19
N LYS A 42 2.55 11.37 7.61
CA LYS A 42 2.84 12.79 7.35
C LYS A 42 2.87 13.02 5.84
N THR A 43 2.13 14.03 5.40
CA THR A 43 2.06 14.43 4.00
C THR A 43 3.45 14.87 3.52
N PRO A 44 4.04 14.20 2.50
CA PRO A 44 5.29 14.66 1.90
C PRO A 44 5.09 16.03 1.27
N GLN A 45 6.08 16.92 1.39
CA GLN A 45 5.99 18.27 0.82
C GLN A 45 5.71 18.24 -0.68
N SER A 46 6.24 17.23 -1.37
CA SER A 46 6.03 16.96 -2.77
C SER A 46 4.57 16.67 -3.15
N TYR A 47 3.75 16.13 -2.24
CA TYR A 47 2.32 15.90 -2.50
C TYR A 47 1.48 17.19 -2.38
N LEU A 48 1.92 18.16 -1.58
CA LEU A 48 1.18 19.43 -1.37
C LEU A 48 1.09 20.25 -2.66
N SER A 49 2.08 20.18 -3.54
CA SER A 49 2.07 20.87 -4.84
C SER A 49 1.15 20.21 -5.88
N ILE A 50 0.79 18.94 -5.68
CA ILE A 50 0.00 18.17 -6.64
C ILE A 50 -1.49 18.43 -6.44
N GLN A 51 -1.97 18.54 -5.21
CA GLN A 51 -3.39 18.79 -4.89
C GLN A 51 -3.58 19.82 -3.78
N PRO A 52 -3.49 21.12 -4.11
CA PRO A 52 -3.79 22.17 -3.14
C PRO A 52 -5.26 22.12 -2.71
N GLU A 53 -6.21 21.80 -3.60
CA GLU A 53 -7.66 21.83 -3.30
C GLU A 53 -8.21 20.69 -2.42
N HIS A 54 -7.60 19.50 -2.45
CA HIS A 54 -8.11 18.32 -1.71
C HIS A 54 -7.27 18.00 -0.46
N LEU A 55 -6.10 18.62 -0.34
CA LEU A 55 -5.18 18.50 0.79
C LEU A 55 -5.15 19.79 1.61
N HIS A 56 -6.23 20.57 1.58
CA HIS A 56 -6.37 21.73 2.44
C HIS A 56 -6.31 21.28 3.90
N ASN A 57 -5.25 21.72 4.59
CA ASN A 57 -5.13 21.71 6.04
C ASN A 57 -4.86 20.37 6.73
N ARG A 58 -4.23 19.40 6.05
CA ARG A 58 -3.83 18.15 6.71
C ARG A 58 -2.32 17.88 6.63
N GLU A 59 -1.68 18.01 7.80
CA GLU A 59 -0.35 17.48 8.09
C GLU A 59 -0.22 15.99 7.74
N TYR A 60 -1.35 15.27 7.64
CA TYR A 60 -1.42 13.84 7.39
C TYR A 60 -2.27 13.47 6.16
N PHE A 61 -1.85 12.44 5.44
CA PHE A 61 -2.59 11.85 4.32
C PHE A 61 -2.83 10.35 4.57
N PRO A 62 -3.88 9.75 3.97
CA PRO A 62 -4.12 8.33 4.10
C PRO A 62 -3.06 7.55 3.30
N ALA A 63 -2.27 6.74 4.00
CA ALA A 63 -1.17 5.96 3.44
C ALA A 63 -1.54 4.50 3.17
N MET A 64 -2.50 3.94 3.93
CA MET A 64 -3.00 2.58 3.77
C MET A 64 -4.48 2.50 4.16
N LEU A 65 -5.24 1.75 3.37
CA LEU A 65 -6.65 1.45 3.62
C LEU A 65 -6.81 -0.03 3.93
N GLU A 66 -7.45 -0.35 5.05
CA GLU A 66 -7.84 -1.70 5.43
C GLU A 66 -9.35 -1.88 5.27
N THR A 67 -9.79 -3.01 4.70
CA THR A 67 -11.22 -3.33 4.56
C THR A 67 -11.55 -4.73 5.04
N THR A 68 -12.82 -4.95 5.39
CA THR A 68 -13.35 -6.29 5.72
C THR A 68 -13.98 -7.01 4.52
N ALA A 69 -14.07 -6.36 3.37
CA ALA A 69 -14.58 -6.99 2.16
C ALA A 69 -13.68 -8.18 1.78
N ALA A 70 -14.27 -9.30 1.37
CA ALA A 70 -13.50 -10.48 1.00
C ALA A 70 -12.65 -10.19 -0.24
N ILE A 71 -11.33 -10.37 -0.14
CA ILE A 71 -10.39 -10.24 -1.26
C ILE A 71 -9.64 -11.56 -1.43
N HIS A 72 -9.66 -12.08 -2.66
CA HIS A 72 -8.99 -13.33 -3.04
C HIS A 72 -7.73 -13.06 -3.88
N PRO A 73 -6.76 -14.00 -3.93
CA PRO A 73 -5.62 -13.92 -4.83
C PRO A 73 -6.05 -13.59 -6.27
N GLY A 74 -5.35 -12.67 -6.93
CA GLY A 74 -5.70 -12.18 -8.27
C GLY A 74 -6.57 -10.93 -8.30
N ALA A 75 -7.12 -10.50 -7.16
CA ALA A 75 -7.87 -9.24 -7.05
C ALA A 75 -6.99 -7.98 -6.98
N SER A 76 -5.66 -8.11 -6.83
CA SER A 76 -4.72 -6.98 -6.87
C SER A 76 -4.88 -6.17 -8.16
N GLY A 77 -4.88 -4.83 -8.03
CA GLY A 77 -5.23 -3.90 -9.10
C GLY A 77 -6.74 -3.62 -9.22
N GLY A 78 -7.58 -4.31 -8.46
CA GLY A 78 -9.01 -4.01 -8.33
C GLY A 78 -9.28 -2.69 -7.59
N ALA A 79 -10.51 -2.21 -7.66
CA ALA A 79 -10.94 -0.96 -7.04
C ALA A 79 -11.65 -1.21 -5.71
N VAL A 80 -11.35 -0.37 -4.71
CA VAL A 80 -12.19 -0.19 -3.52
C VAL A 80 -13.03 1.05 -3.74
N ILE A 81 -14.36 0.93 -3.65
CA ILE A 81 -15.32 2.03 -3.86
C ILE A 81 -16.18 2.26 -2.62
N ASN A 82 -16.63 3.50 -2.42
CA ASN A 82 -17.59 3.86 -1.39
C ASN A 82 -19.05 3.66 -1.88
N SER A 83 -20.02 3.97 -1.02
CA SER A 83 -21.46 3.82 -1.34
C SER A 83 -21.95 4.74 -2.46
N ASN A 84 -21.20 5.79 -2.80
CA ASN A 84 -21.52 6.71 -3.89
C ASN A 84 -20.90 6.27 -5.22
N GLY A 85 -20.23 5.10 -5.25
CA GLY A 85 -19.53 4.62 -6.44
C GLY A 85 -18.18 5.30 -6.70
N HIS A 86 -17.68 6.13 -5.77
CA HIS A 86 -16.36 6.73 -5.92
C HIS A 86 -15.27 5.77 -5.45
N MET A 87 -14.22 5.60 -6.25
CA MET A 87 -13.01 4.90 -5.81
C MET A 87 -12.36 5.65 -4.64
N ILE A 88 -12.03 4.90 -3.60
CA ILE A 88 -11.35 5.33 -2.39
C ILE A 88 -10.01 4.60 -2.18
N GLY A 89 -9.74 3.54 -2.95
CA GLY A 89 -8.45 2.87 -2.93
C GLY A 89 -8.27 1.84 -4.03
N LEU A 90 -7.03 1.38 -4.20
CA LEU A 90 -6.59 0.36 -5.13
C LEU A 90 -6.14 -0.88 -4.35
N VAL A 91 -6.71 -2.04 -4.65
CA VAL A 91 -6.40 -3.30 -3.98
C VAL A 91 -4.96 -3.69 -4.23
N THR A 92 -4.19 -3.93 -3.16
CA THR A 92 -2.76 -4.26 -3.26
C THR A 92 -2.48 -5.66 -2.75
N SER A 93 -2.77 -5.94 -1.47
CA SER A 93 -2.36 -7.19 -0.82
C SER A 93 -3.36 -7.69 0.22
N ASN A 94 -3.26 -8.98 0.55
CA ASN A 94 -3.97 -9.61 1.65
C ASN A 94 -3.02 -9.94 2.80
N ALA A 95 -3.55 -9.94 4.02
CA ALA A 95 -2.90 -10.61 5.13
C ALA A 95 -2.87 -12.12 4.93
N ARG A 96 -1.86 -12.77 5.49
CA ARG A 96 -1.68 -14.22 5.48
C ARG A 96 -1.31 -14.69 6.87
N HIS A 97 -1.82 -15.86 7.25
CA HIS A 97 -1.30 -16.58 8.40
C HIS A 97 0.15 -17.05 8.13
N SER A 98 0.85 -17.44 9.20
CA SER A 98 2.23 -17.95 9.12
C SER A 98 2.37 -19.18 8.21
N GLY A 99 1.29 -19.96 8.05
CA GLY A 99 1.20 -21.09 7.11
C GLY A 99 0.91 -20.71 5.65
N GLY A 100 0.93 -19.42 5.29
CA GLY A 100 0.74 -18.94 3.91
C GLY A 100 -0.72 -18.79 3.45
N THR A 101 -1.67 -19.30 4.24
CA THR A 101 -3.10 -19.18 3.97
C THR A 101 -3.55 -17.73 4.04
N VAL A 102 -4.30 -17.30 3.03
CA VAL A 102 -4.85 -15.94 2.93
C VAL A 102 -5.94 -15.73 3.98
N ILE A 103 -5.98 -14.53 4.56
CA ILE A 103 -7.08 -14.03 5.39
C ILE A 103 -7.89 -13.08 4.50
N PRO A 104 -9.01 -13.52 3.88
CA PRO A 104 -9.66 -12.75 2.81
C PRO A 104 -10.23 -11.42 3.30
N HIS A 105 -10.70 -11.38 4.55
CA HIS A 105 -11.33 -10.23 5.19
C HIS A 105 -10.35 -9.28 5.89
N LEU A 106 -9.04 -9.46 5.65
CA LEU A 106 -8.01 -8.52 6.10
C LEU A 106 -7.07 -8.25 4.93
N ASN A 107 -7.22 -7.07 4.34
CA ASN A 107 -6.52 -6.66 3.14
C ASN A 107 -6.06 -5.21 3.24
N PHE A 108 -5.04 -4.88 2.46
CA PHE A 108 -4.37 -3.59 2.44
C PHE A 108 -4.42 -3.01 1.03
N SER A 109 -4.90 -1.78 0.93
CA SER A 109 -5.12 -1.08 -0.34
C SER A 109 -4.43 0.29 -0.30
N ILE A 110 -3.93 0.75 -1.45
CA ILE A 110 -3.37 2.09 -1.59
C ILE A 110 -4.55 3.08 -1.67
N PRO A 111 -4.68 4.04 -0.74
CA PRO A 111 -5.78 5.00 -0.78
C PRO A 111 -5.74 5.88 -2.04
N SER A 112 -6.91 6.28 -2.54
CA SER A 112 -6.99 7.13 -3.74
C SER A 112 -6.23 8.45 -3.60
N ALA A 113 -6.16 9.01 -2.39
CA ALA A 113 -5.36 10.22 -2.13
C ALA A 113 -3.86 10.01 -2.42
N ALA A 114 -3.31 8.83 -2.10
CA ALA A 114 -1.92 8.49 -2.40
C ALA A 114 -1.67 8.29 -3.92
N LEU A 115 -2.72 8.05 -4.70
CA LEU A 115 -2.65 7.92 -6.16
C LEU A 115 -2.84 9.25 -6.89
N ALA A 116 -3.04 10.35 -6.18
CA ALA A 116 -3.23 11.70 -6.73
C ALA A 116 -2.21 12.07 -7.84
N PRO A 117 -0.90 11.79 -7.70
CA PRO A 117 0.08 12.11 -8.74
C PRO A 117 -0.20 11.40 -10.06
N ILE A 118 -0.60 10.13 -10.01
CA ILE A 118 -0.94 9.31 -11.19
C ILE A 118 -2.17 9.89 -11.88
N PHE A 119 -3.19 10.28 -11.12
CA PHE A 119 -4.39 10.89 -11.71
C PHE A 119 -4.10 12.23 -12.35
N LYS A 120 -3.29 13.09 -11.71
CA LYS A 120 -2.89 14.37 -12.30
C LYS A 120 -2.10 14.16 -13.58
N PHE A 121 -1.13 13.24 -13.56
CA PHE A 121 -0.37 12.86 -14.75
C PHE A 121 -1.27 12.34 -15.88
N SER A 122 -2.24 11.46 -15.59
CA SER A 122 -3.10 10.83 -16.60
C SER A 122 -3.96 11.79 -17.43
N LYS A 123 -4.17 13.04 -16.97
CA LYS A 123 -4.96 14.04 -17.69
C LYS A 123 -4.26 14.57 -18.94
N GLY A 124 -2.92 14.63 -18.93
CA GLY A 124 -2.13 15.17 -20.06
C GLY A 124 -0.99 14.26 -20.51
N MET A 125 -0.47 13.41 -19.62
CA MET A 125 0.66 12.50 -19.87
C MET A 125 1.98 13.18 -20.29
N GLU A 126 2.13 14.47 -20.02
CA GLU A 126 3.29 15.27 -20.43
C GLU A 126 4.32 15.47 -19.32
N ASP A 127 3.86 15.72 -18.09
CA ASP A 127 4.73 16.08 -16.96
C ASP A 127 5.10 14.85 -16.11
N LEU A 128 6.20 14.19 -16.47
CA LEU A 128 6.76 13.07 -15.69
C LEU A 128 7.24 13.49 -14.29
N SER A 129 7.47 14.77 -14.03
CA SER A 129 7.92 15.22 -12.71
C SER A 129 6.89 14.93 -11.62
N LEU A 130 5.61 14.87 -11.98
CA LEU A 130 4.52 14.47 -11.08
C LEU A 130 4.71 13.05 -10.55
N LEU A 131 5.29 12.14 -11.34
CA LEU A 131 5.45 10.74 -10.96
C LEU A 131 6.70 10.50 -10.10
N LYS A 132 7.74 11.33 -10.21
CA LYS A 132 9.00 11.17 -9.47
C LYS A 132 8.80 11.05 -7.96
N ILE A 133 7.76 11.71 -7.46
CA ILE A 133 7.39 11.74 -6.05
C ILE A 133 7.00 10.34 -5.53
N LEU A 134 6.50 9.47 -6.42
CA LEU A 134 6.16 8.08 -6.10
C LEU A 134 7.40 7.20 -5.94
N ASP A 135 8.53 7.61 -6.53
CA ASP A 135 9.82 6.91 -6.46
C ASP A 135 10.68 7.39 -5.28
N GLU A 136 10.29 8.47 -4.60
CA GLU A 136 11.02 9.01 -3.45
C GLU A 136 11.02 8.01 -2.28
N PRO A 137 12.19 7.64 -1.73
CA PRO A 137 12.25 6.74 -0.60
C PRO A 137 11.65 7.41 0.64
N ASN A 138 10.78 6.69 1.35
CA ASN A 138 10.18 7.15 2.59
C ASN A 138 10.17 6.00 3.61
N GLU A 139 11.05 6.09 4.62
CA GLU A 139 11.20 5.04 5.64
C GLU A 139 9.94 4.84 6.48
N TYR A 140 9.23 5.93 6.77
CA TYR A 140 7.99 5.88 7.54
C TYR A 140 6.89 5.16 6.76
N LEU A 141 6.66 5.52 5.49
CA LEU A 141 5.73 4.80 4.61
C LEU A 141 6.16 3.33 4.43
N SER A 142 7.46 3.08 4.30
CA SER A 142 8.00 1.72 4.23
C SER A 142 7.65 0.92 5.51
N SER A 143 7.74 1.54 6.68
CA SER A 143 7.39 0.91 7.96
C SER A 143 5.90 0.60 8.06
N ILE A 144 5.02 1.50 7.58
CA ILE A 144 3.57 1.27 7.51
C ILE A 144 3.29 0.03 6.65
N TRP A 145 3.82 -0.01 5.42
CA TRP A 145 3.57 -1.11 4.48
C TRP A 145 4.24 -2.43 4.88
N ALA A 146 5.31 -2.37 5.68
CA ALA A 146 5.90 -3.54 6.33
C ALA A 146 5.13 -3.98 7.59
N LEU A 147 4.08 -3.26 7.99
CA LEU A 147 3.33 -3.46 9.23
C LEU A 147 4.24 -3.46 10.47
N MET A 148 5.30 -2.65 10.42
CA MET A 148 6.26 -2.47 11.51
C MET A 148 5.85 -1.29 12.38
N ARG A 149 6.28 -1.29 13.65
CA ARG A 149 6.20 -0.08 14.46
C ARG A 149 7.09 1.00 13.84
N PRO A 150 6.55 2.19 13.51
CA PRO A 150 7.37 3.26 13.00
C PRO A 150 8.38 3.70 14.07
N SER A 151 9.64 3.83 13.69
CA SER A 151 10.67 4.44 14.53
C SER A 151 10.48 5.96 14.54
N TYR A 152 9.59 6.48 15.37
CA TYR A 152 9.61 7.90 15.70
C TYR A 152 10.80 8.18 16.64
N PRO A 153 11.57 9.26 16.46
CA PRO A 153 12.31 9.82 17.58
C PRO A 153 11.28 10.32 18.61
N ASN A 154 11.31 9.72 19.80
CA ASN A 154 10.37 9.98 20.88
C ASN A 154 10.51 11.44 21.37
N PRO A 155 9.47 12.31 21.32
CA PRO A 155 9.57 13.68 21.82
C PRO A 155 9.58 13.79 23.36
N HIS A 156 9.39 12.68 24.08
CA HIS A 156 9.38 12.67 25.54
C HIS A 156 10.40 11.65 26.08
N PRO A 157 11.40 12.07 26.88
CA PRO A 157 12.12 11.15 27.74
C PRO A 157 11.12 10.71 28.81
N MET A 158 10.45 9.58 28.58
CA MET A 158 9.68 8.94 29.65
C MET A 158 10.66 8.39 30.68
N HIS A 159 10.45 8.80 31.93
CA HIS A 159 11.10 8.26 33.11
C HIS A 159 11.13 6.73 33.07
N ASP A 160 12.29 6.17 33.42
CA ASP A 160 12.55 4.73 33.46
C ASP A 160 11.50 3.99 34.31
N PRO A 161 10.85 2.94 33.79
CA PRO A 161 10.15 1.98 34.62
C PRO A 161 11.15 0.98 35.24
N PRO A 162 10.82 0.38 36.40
CA PRO A 162 11.75 -0.48 37.13
C PRO A 162 12.11 -1.73 36.32
N HIS A 163 13.40 -2.07 36.33
CA HIS A 163 13.97 -3.29 35.78
C HIS A 163 13.15 -4.53 36.17
N SER A 164 12.65 -5.25 35.17
CA SER A 164 12.36 -6.67 35.31
C SER A 164 13.04 -7.42 34.17
N ALA A 165 14.03 -8.21 34.54
CA ALA A 165 14.73 -9.12 33.65
C ALA A 165 13.81 -10.27 33.30
N THR A 166 13.43 -10.41 32.03
CA THR A 166 13.15 -11.73 31.44
C THR A 166 13.67 -11.75 30.00
N HIS A 167 14.52 -12.74 29.77
CA HIS A 167 15.21 -13.02 28.54
C HIS A 167 14.28 -13.89 27.69
N ASP A 168 13.83 -13.45 26.51
CA ASP A 168 13.35 -14.42 25.52
C ASP A 168 13.56 -13.99 24.06
N LYS A 169 14.02 -14.97 23.27
CA LYS A 169 14.66 -14.80 21.97
C LYS A 169 13.64 -14.50 20.87
N SER A 170 13.62 -13.26 20.37
CA SER A 170 12.89 -12.91 19.15
C SER A 170 13.69 -13.32 17.89
N LYS A 171 13.08 -14.12 17.02
CA LYS A 171 13.56 -14.36 15.64
C LYS A 171 12.47 -14.01 14.63
N GLU A 172 12.56 -12.77 14.14
CA GLU A 172 12.82 -12.51 12.71
C GLU A 172 11.91 -13.22 11.69
N LYS A 173 10.63 -12.80 11.58
CA LYS A 173 9.74 -13.26 10.48
C LYS A 173 9.02 -12.15 9.71
N GLY A 174 9.11 -10.88 10.13
CA GLY A 174 8.65 -9.72 9.35
C GLY A 174 9.64 -9.28 8.25
N SER A 175 10.83 -9.88 8.21
CA SER A 175 11.97 -9.39 7.42
C SER A 175 11.88 -9.66 5.92
N ARG A 176 11.10 -10.66 5.43
CA ARG A 176 11.22 -11.13 4.03
C ARG A 176 10.72 -10.13 2.98
N PHE A 177 9.70 -9.34 3.27
CA PHE A 177 9.23 -8.30 2.33
C PHE A 177 10.13 -7.05 2.36
N ALA A 178 10.54 -6.61 3.55
CA ALA A 178 11.50 -5.52 3.70
C ALA A 178 12.86 -5.85 3.05
N LYS A 179 13.34 -7.09 3.24
CA LYS A 179 14.54 -7.62 2.60
C LYS A 179 14.39 -7.68 1.07
N PHE A 180 13.25 -8.13 0.57
CA PHE A 180 12.96 -8.13 -0.88
C PHE A 180 12.95 -6.73 -1.51
N ILE A 181 12.41 -5.72 -0.81
CA ILE A 181 12.43 -4.32 -1.28
C ILE A 181 13.85 -3.74 -1.20
N ALA A 182 14.61 -4.05 -0.14
CA ALA A 182 15.99 -3.60 0.02
C ALA A 182 16.93 -4.21 -1.03
N GLU A 183 16.82 -5.51 -1.30
CA GLU A 183 17.65 -6.24 -2.28
C GLU A 183 17.45 -5.76 -3.73
N ARG A 184 16.34 -5.09 -4.04
CA ARG A 184 16.09 -4.54 -5.37
C ARG A 184 16.55 -3.09 -5.57
N LYS A 185 16.90 -2.36 -4.51
CA LYS A 185 17.47 -1.00 -4.67
C LYS A 185 18.82 -1.02 -5.38
N ASP A 186 19.60 -2.10 -5.25
CA ASP A 186 20.89 -2.25 -5.94
C ASP A 186 20.75 -2.53 -7.44
N VAL A 187 19.61 -3.06 -7.89
CA VAL A 187 19.37 -3.40 -9.30
C VAL A 187 19.02 -2.15 -10.13
N PHE A 188 18.44 -1.11 -9.52
CA PHE A 188 18.05 0.12 -10.23
C PHE A 188 19.16 1.17 -10.35
N ASN A 189 20.36 0.91 -9.82
CA ASN A 189 21.53 1.80 -9.96
C ASN A 189 22.54 1.38 -11.04
N VAL A 190 22.27 0.32 -11.81
CA VAL A 190 23.14 -0.09 -12.93
C VAL A 190 22.52 0.34 -14.26
N GLY A 191 22.47 1.66 -14.44
CA GLY A 191 22.34 2.28 -15.75
C GLY A 191 23.71 2.72 -16.25
N LYS A 192 24.60 1.77 -16.62
CA LYS A 192 25.73 2.01 -17.53
C LYS A 192 26.37 0.67 -17.97
N SER A 193 26.10 0.33 -19.24
CA SER A 193 26.82 -0.62 -20.10
C SER A 193 26.57 -2.12 -19.90
N GLY A 194 26.23 -2.82 -21.00
CA GLY A 194 26.49 -4.26 -21.16
C GLY A 194 25.27 -5.15 -21.43
N VAL A 195 25.20 -5.70 -22.65
CA VAL A 195 24.26 -6.73 -23.14
C VAL A 195 24.46 -8.08 -22.43
N LEU A 196 23.36 -8.83 -22.16
CA LEU A 196 23.18 -10.31 -22.03
C LEU A 196 21.99 -10.56 -21.07
N SER A 197 21.12 -11.57 -21.14
CA SER A 197 20.76 -12.61 -22.10
C SER A 197 19.35 -13.09 -21.70
N LYS A 198 18.52 -13.49 -22.66
CA LYS A 198 17.21 -14.09 -22.39
C LYS A 198 17.39 -15.52 -21.85
N GLU A 199 17.06 -15.74 -20.59
CA GLU A 199 16.69 -17.08 -20.10
C GLU A 199 15.26 -17.05 -19.57
N VAL A 200 14.41 -17.79 -20.29
CA VAL A 200 13.03 -18.09 -19.93
C VAL A 200 13.05 -19.26 -18.96
N ILE A 201 12.63 -19.05 -17.72
CA ILE A 201 12.41 -20.14 -16.76
C ILE A 201 10.93 -20.51 -16.79
N PRO A 202 10.55 -21.77 -17.08
CA PRO A 202 9.16 -22.19 -17.13
C PRO A 202 8.58 -22.32 -15.71
N SER A 203 7.36 -21.80 -15.53
CA SER A 203 6.58 -21.94 -14.30
C SER A 203 6.05 -23.37 -14.18
N LYS A 204 6.35 -24.05 -13.07
CA LYS A 204 5.65 -25.28 -12.71
C LYS A 204 4.30 -24.94 -12.08
N LEU A 205 3.28 -25.66 -12.55
CA LEU A 205 1.97 -25.85 -11.94
C LEU A 205 2.07 -26.20 -10.46
#